data_AF-A0A3M5WNN6-F1
#
_entry.id   AF-A0A3M5WNN6-F1
#
_cell.length_a   1.000
_cell.length_b   1.000
_cell.length_c   1.000
_cell.angle_alpha   90.00
_cell.angle_beta   90.00
_cell.angle_gamma   90.00
#
_symmetry.space_group_name_H-M   'P 1'
#
loop_
_entity.id
_entity.type
_entity.pdbx_description
1 polymer ?
#
loop_
_entity_poly.entity_id
_entity_poly.type
_entity_poly.pdbx_seq_one_letter_code
_entity_poly.pdbx_strand_id
1 'polypeptide(L)'
;MLEAAHQAPSVGLMQPWRFIRISDPLLRDRMQAQVEEERIRTAEALGERTDEFMKLKVEGINDCAEVLVAALMEGREQHIFGRRTLPEMDMASLSCAIQNLWLASRAEGLGMGWVSLFDPEALAELLGMPDGAKPLAIICLGPVKEFYPAPMLVMEGWAQARPLHELLYENQWGVSQ
;
A
#
# COMPACT_ATOMS: atom_id res chain seq x y z
N MET A 1 2.52 -6.32 -16.15
CA MET A 1 2.44 -5.59 -14.86
C MET A 1 2.88 -6.43 -13.66
N LEU A 2 2.24 -7.56 -13.33
CA LEU A 2 2.70 -8.41 -12.21
C LEU A 2 4.12 -8.97 -12.41
N GLU A 3 4.54 -9.21 -13.65
CA GLU A 3 5.95 -9.53 -13.95
C GLU A 3 6.91 -8.42 -13.51
N ALA A 4 6.56 -7.14 -13.71
CA ALA A 4 7.39 -6.02 -13.25
C ALA A 4 7.49 -6.01 -11.71
N ALA A 5 6.38 -6.28 -11.01
CA ALA A 5 6.40 -6.47 -9.56
C ALA A 5 7.34 -7.62 -9.14
N HIS A 6 7.30 -8.73 -9.88
CA HIS A 6 8.12 -9.91 -9.60
C HIS A 6 9.63 -9.71 -9.82
N GLN A 7 10.01 -8.74 -10.67
CA GLN A 7 11.41 -8.34 -10.89
C GLN A 7 11.98 -7.49 -9.73
N ALA A 8 11.19 -7.20 -8.69
CA ALA A 8 11.69 -6.46 -7.54
C ALA A 8 12.77 -7.24 -6.76
N PRO A 9 13.72 -6.54 -6.12
CA PRO A 9 14.62 -7.18 -5.18
C PRO A 9 13.82 -7.74 -3.99
N SER A 10 14.35 -8.79 -3.37
CA SER A 10 13.84 -9.28 -2.08
C SER A 10 14.97 -9.76 -1.20
N VAL A 11 14.80 -9.58 0.11
CA VAL A 11 15.75 -10.04 1.12
C VAL A 11 16.00 -11.54 0.94
N GLY A 12 17.26 -11.92 0.76
CA GLY A 12 17.66 -13.31 0.53
C GLY A 12 16.97 -14.00 -0.66
N LEU A 13 16.49 -13.24 -1.67
CA LEU A 13 15.65 -13.73 -2.78
C LEU A 13 14.39 -14.46 -2.29
N MET A 14 13.84 -14.06 -1.15
CA MET A 14 12.69 -14.69 -0.53
C MET A 14 11.40 -14.59 -1.36
N GLN A 15 11.25 -13.50 -2.12
CA GLN A 15 10.04 -13.21 -2.92
C GLN A 15 8.74 -13.42 -2.10
N PRO A 16 8.59 -12.70 -0.96
CA PRO A 16 7.57 -13.01 0.05
C PRO A 16 6.14 -12.70 -0.40
N TRP A 17 5.98 -12.00 -1.52
CA TRP A 17 4.72 -11.46 -1.98
C TRP A 17 3.77 -12.55 -2.49
N ARG A 18 2.48 -12.33 -2.20
CA ARG A 18 1.34 -12.92 -2.89
C ARG A 18 0.45 -11.78 -3.37
N PHE A 19 -0.10 -11.93 -4.56
CA PHE A 19 -1.10 -11.01 -5.11
C PHE A 19 -2.39 -11.78 -5.34
N ILE A 20 -3.46 -11.35 -4.69
CA ILE A 20 -4.80 -11.93 -4.85
C ILE A 20 -5.60 -10.97 -5.72
N ARG A 21 -6.05 -11.41 -6.90
CA ARG A 21 -6.94 -10.62 -7.75
C ARG A 21 -8.39 -10.78 -7.27
N ILE A 22 -9.06 -9.66 -7.05
CA ILE A 22 -10.45 -9.63 -6.58
C ILE A 22 -11.36 -9.40 -7.78
N SER A 23 -11.86 -10.49 -8.36
CA SER A 23 -12.79 -10.45 -9.50
C SER A 23 -14.26 -10.60 -9.11
N ASP A 24 -14.55 -11.00 -7.87
CA ASP A 24 -15.91 -11.13 -7.35
C ASP A 24 -16.42 -9.77 -6.84
N PRO A 25 -17.48 -9.20 -7.45
CA PRO A 25 -18.05 -7.93 -7.02
C PRO A 25 -18.55 -7.95 -5.57
N LEU A 26 -19.11 -9.06 -5.10
CA LEU A 26 -19.63 -9.16 -3.73
C LEU A 26 -18.49 -9.15 -2.70
N LEU A 27 -17.38 -9.83 -3.01
CA LEU A 27 -16.18 -9.77 -2.19
C LEU A 27 -15.59 -8.35 -2.17
N ARG A 28 -15.56 -7.69 -3.33
CA ARG A 28 -15.09 -6.32 -3.49
C ARG A 28 -15.90 -5.33 -2.65
N ASP A 29 -17.23 -5.44 -2.64
CA ASP A 29 -18.11 -4.62 -1.81
C ASP A 29 -17.88 -4.86 -0.31
N ARG A 30 -17.68 -6.11 0.11
CA ARG A 30 -17.35 -6.45 1.51
C ARG A 30 -16.01 -5.85 1.95
N MET A 31 -15.01 -5.86 1.06
CA MET A 31 -13.72 -5.20 1.32
C MET A 31 -13.88 -3.69 1.43
N GLN A 32 -14.67 -3.07 0.54
CA GLN A 32 -14.94 -1.63 0.59
C GLN A 32 -15.64 -1.23 1.90
N ALA A 33 -16.59 -2.04 2.37
CA ALA A 33 -17.26 -1.80 3.65
C ALA A 33 -16.28 -1.83 4.84
N GLN A 34 -15.36 -2.80 4.89
CA GLN A 34 -14.30 -2.84 5.91
C GLN A 34 -13.42 -1.58 5.85
N VAL A 35 -13.11 -1.09 4.64
CA VAL A 35 -12.32 0.13 4.45
C VAL A 35 -13.06 1.38 4.92
N GLU A 36 -14.37 1.46 4.66
CA GLU A 36 -15.18 2.59 5.13
C GLU A 36 -15.32 2.60 6.66
N GLU A 37 -15.49 1.43 7.29
CA GLU A 37 -15.48 1.30 8.76
C GLU A 37 -14.16 1.81 9.37
N GLU A 38 -13.02 1.41 8.81
CA GLU A 38 -11.71 1.89 9.29
C GLU A 38 -11.44 3.36 8.95
N ARG A 39 -11.97 3.86 7.84
CA ARG A 39 -11.93 5.29 7.52
C ARG A 39 -12.66 6.10 8.58
N ILE A 40 -13.84 5.67 9.04
CA ILE A 40 -14.59 6.34 10.11
C ILE A 40 -13.79 6.30 11.42
N ARG A 41 -13.28 5.13 11.83
CA ARG A 41 -12.45 5.01 13.05
C ARG A 41 -11.20 5.87 13.00
N THR A 42 -10.55 5.96 11.83
CA THR A 42 -9.38 6.82 11.62
C THR A 42 -9.77 8.29 11.73
N ALA A 43 -10.91 8.69 11.17
CA ALA A 43 -11.41 10.05 11.29
C ALA A 43 -11.64 10.43 12.76
N GLU A 44 -12.31 9.56 13.54
CA GLU A 44 -12.51 9.73 14.98
C GLU A 44 -11.18 9.87 15.73
N ALA A 45 -10.18 9.06 15.39
CA ALA A 45 -8.84 9.12 16.00
C ALA A 45 -8.07 10.40 15.67
N LEU A 46 -8.40 11.10 14.57
CA LEU A 46 -7.76 12.35 14.15
C LEU A 46 -8.31 13.59 14.87
N GLY A 47 -9.41 13.47 15.63
CA GLY A 47 -9.95 14.53 16.47
C GLY A 47 -10.25 15.82 15.70
N GLU A 48 -9.52 16.90 15.99
CA GLU A 48 -9.72 18.21 15.37
C GLU A 48 -9.58 18.22 13.83
N ARG A 49 -8.90 17.22 13.25
CA ARG A 49 -8.70 17.10 11.80
C ARG A 49 -9.69 16.19 11.09
N THR A 50 -10.74 15.74 11.79
CA THR A 50 -11.78 14.84 11.24
C THR A 50 -12.34 15.37 9.92
N ASP A 51 -12.82 16.62 9.90
CA ASP A 51 -13.49 17.20 8.73
C ASP A 51 -12.55 17.39 7.53
N GLU A 52 -11.27 17.67 7.78
CA GLU A 52 -10.25 17.74 6.73
C GLU A 52 -10.01 16.35 6.13
N PHE A 53 -9.87 15.33 6.98
CA PHE A 53 -9.60 13.96 6.56
C PHE A 53 -10.75 13.38 5.75
N MET A 54 -12.00 13.64 6.17
CA MET A 54 -13.19 13.10 5.50
C MET A 54 -13.37 13.66 4.08
N LYS A 55 -12.75 14.78 3.73
CA LYS A 55 -12.73 15.31 2.35
C LYS A 55 -11.77 14.57 1.43
N LEU A 56 -10.77 13.88 1.98
CA LEU A 56 -9.77 13.17 1.19
C LEU A 56 -10.38 11.92 0.56
N LYS A 57 -10.14 11.75 -0.74
CA LYS A 57 -10.44 10.48 -1.41
C LYS A 57 -9.33 9.48 -1.08
N VAL A 58 -9.57 8.66 -0.05
CA VAL A 58 -8.59 7.71 0.49
C VAL A 58 -8.66 6.31 -0.13
N GLU A 59 -9.68 6.03 -0.95
CA GLU A 59 -9.85 4.75 -1.64
C GLU A 59 -10.53 4.91 -3.00
N GLY A 60 -10.47 3.85 -3.80
CA GLY A 60 -11.10 3.76 -5.13
C GLY A 60 -11.46 2.33 -5.47
N ILE A 61 -11.78 1.52 -4.45
CA ILE A 61 -12.01 0.09 -4.53
C ILE A 61 -13.12 -0.19 -5.50
N ASN A 62 -14.24 0.52 -5.50
CA ASN A 62 -15.35 0.27 -6.44
C ASN A 62 -15.27 1.06 -7.76
N ASP A 63 -14.41 2.07 -7.83
CA ASP A 63 -14.25 2.93 -9.02
C ASP A 63 -13.18 2.43 -10.01
N CYS A 64 -12.22 1.63 -9.55
CA CYS A 64 -11.12 1.17 -10.38
C CYS A 64 -11.50 0.00 -11.31
N ALA A 65 -10.66 -0.33 -12.28
CA ALA A 65 -10.93 -1.48 -13.16
C ALA A 65 -10.57 -2.81 -12.49
N GLU A 66 -9.46 -2.85 -11.76
CA GLU A 66 -8.88 -4.04 -11.14
C GLU A 66 -8.52 -3.77 -9.68
N VAL A 67 -8.82 -4.73 -8.83
CA VAL A 67 -8.42 -4.73 -7.41
C VAL A 67 -7.49 -5.92 -7.17
N LEU A 68 -6.33 -5.63 -6.58
CA LEU A 68 -5.39 -6.64 -6.10
C LEU A 68 -5.19 -6.47 -4.60
N VAL A 69 -5.07 -7.56 -3.86
CA VAL A 69 -4.56 -7.54 -2.48
C VAL A 69 -3.12 -8.04 -2.51
N ALA A 70 -2.19 -7.18 -2.09
CA ALA A 70 -0.79 -7.54 -1.93
C ALA A 70 -0.53 -7.97 -0.49
N ALA A 71 0.01 -9.16 -0.32
CA ALA A 71 0.17 -9.81 0.97
C ALA A 71 1.54 -10.47 1.11
N LEU A 72 1.97 -10.67 2.35
CA LEU A 72 3.08 -11.53 2.71
C LEU A 72 2.59 -12.97 2.89
N MET A 73 3.30 -13.94 2.31
CA MET A 73 3.04 -15.38 2.47
C MET A 73 3.27 -15.84 3.92
N GLU A 74 2.71 -16.96 4.34
CA GLU A 74 3.00 -17.64 5.60
C GLU A 74 4.43 -18.23 5.68
N GLY A 75 4.85 -18.70 6.86
CA GLY A 75 6.11 -19.46 7.01
C GLY A 75 7.39 -18.64 6.85
N ARG A 76 7.31 -17.31 6.80
CA ARG A 76 8.44 -16.41 6.53
C ARG A 76 9.60 -16.57 7.50
N GLU A 77 9.31 -16.93 8.74
CA GLU A 77 10.30 -17.09 9.82
C GLU A 77 11.39 -18.13 9.55
N GLN A 78 11.17 -19.06 8.61
CA GLN A 78 12.22 -19.98 8.15
C GLN A 78 13.32 -19.28 7.33
N HIS A 79 13.03 -18.09 6.78
CA HIS A 79 13.96 -17.30 5.97
C HIS A 79 14.83 -16.42 6.87
N ILE A 80 15.98 -16.96 7.29
CA ILE A 80 16.90 -16.30 8.22
C ILE A 80 17.77 -15.24 7.52
N PHE A 81 18.18 -15.50 6.27
CA PHE A 81 19.10 -14.63 5.55
C PHE A 81 18.51 -13.24 5.32
N GLY A 82 19.12 -12.23 5.94
CA GLY A 82 18.70 -10.83 5.89
C GLY A 82 17.51 -10.46 6.77
N ARG A 83 16.83 -11.43 7.42
CA ARG A 83 15.70 -11.18 8.34
C ARG A 83 15.99 -11.50 9.81
N ARG A 84 17.06 -12.23 10.13
CA ARG A 84 17.39 -12.65 11.52
C ARG A 84 17.36 -11.50 12.54
N THR A 85 17.81 -10.31 12.15
CA THR A 85 17.86 -9.12 13.03
C THR A 85 16.91 -8.01 12.59
N LEU A 86 16.31 -8.14 11.41
CA LEU A 86 15.37 -7.18 10.80
C LEU A 86 14.21 -7.95 10.16
N PRO A 87 13.28 -8.51 10.96
CA PRO A 87 12.18 -9.34 10.45
C PRO A 87 11.33 -8.67 9.38
N GLU A 88 11.20 -7.34 9.43
CA GLU A 88 10.42 -6.49 8.54
C GLU A 88 10.99 -6.32 7.12
N MET A 89 12.16 -6.90 6.82
CA MET A 89 12.73 -6.84 5.47
C MET A 89 11.89 -7.60 4.42
N ASP A 90 10.98 -8.47 4.85
CA ASP A 90 9.95 -9.05 3.98
C ASP A 90 8.94 -8.00 3.48
N MET A 91 8.47 -7.12 4.37
CA MET A 91 7.61 -6.00 4.06
C MET A 91 8.33 -5.00 3.16
N ALA A 92 9.60 -4.68 3.43
CA ALA A 92 10.40 -3.84 2.54
C ALA A 92 10.50 -4.43 1.13
N SER A 93 10.68 -5.75 1.03
CA SER A 93 10.71 -6.47 -0.25
C SER A 93 9.39 -6.38 -1.00
N LEU A 94 8.25 -6.57 -0.32
CA LEU A 94 6.93 -6.42 -0.93
C LEU A 94 6.66 -4.96 -1.36
N SER A 95 7.09 -3.96 -0.58
CA SER A 95 7.00 -2.55 -0.97
C SER A 95 7.77 -2.25 -2.26
N CYS A 96 8.94 -2.87 -2.47
CA CYS A 96 9.66 -2.76 -3.75
C CYS A 96 8.85 -3.36 -4.92
N ALA A 97 8.20 -4.51 -4.72
CA ALA A 97 7.34 -5.13 -5.73
C ALA A 97 6.14 -4.23 -6.08
N ILE A 98 5.48 -3.64 -5.08
CA ILE A 98 4.39 -2.68 -5.30
C ILE A 98 4.89 -1.43 -6.03
N GLN A 99 6.07 -0.92 -5.69
CA GLN A 99 6.64 0.25 -6.35
C GLN A 99 6.96 0.00 -7.83
N ASN A 100 7.51 -1.18 -8.16
CA ASN A 100 7.69 -1.58 -9.56
C ASN A 100 6.36 -1.66 -10.31
N LEU A 101 5.33 -2.25 -9.68
CA LEU A 101 3.98 -2.29 -10.24
C LEU A 101 3.44 -0.87 -10.48
N TRP A 102 3.68 0.07 -9.56
CA TRP A 102 3.23 1.46 -9.66
C TRP A 102 3.84 2.16 -10.87
N LEU A 103 5.17 2.08 -11.01
CA LEU A 103 5.90 2.71 -12.11
C LEU A 103 5.52 2.10 -13.46
N ALA A 104 5.39 0.76 -13.52
CA ALA A 104 4.91 0.07 -14.72
C ALA A 104 3.48 0.53 -15.09
N SER A 105 2.57 0.60 -14.11
CA SER A 105 1.20 1.09 -14.34
C SER A 105 1.19 2.50 -14.91
N ARG A 106 2.04 3.40 -14.36
CA ARG A 106 2.15 4.77 -14.84
C ARG A 106 2.67 4.86 -16.27
N ALA A 107 3.63 4.01 -16.64
CA ALA A 107 4.17 3.94 -18.00
C ALA A 107 3.12 3.46 -19.01
N GLU A 108 2.24 2.55 -18.59
CA GLU A 108 1.09 2.06 -19.38
C GLU A 108 -0.11 3.02 -19.36
N GLY A 109 0.01 4.20 -18.75
CA GLY A 109 -1.08 5.19 -18.67
C GLY A 109 -2.20 4.82 -17.70
N LEU A 110 -1.98 3.87 -16.80
CA LEU A 110 -2.91 3.46 -15.76
C LEU A 110 -2.63 4.22 -14.45
N GLY A 111 -3.70 4.58 -13.75
CA GLY A 111 -3.63 5.04 -12.37
C GLY A 111 -3.57 3.86 -11.42
N MET A 112 -2.81 4.01 -10.34
CA MET A 112 -2.74 3.04 -9.25
C MET A 112 -2.84 3.78 -7.91
N GLY A 113 -3.63 3.23 -6.99
CA GLY A 113 -3.79 3.71 -5.62
C GLY A 113 -3.55 2.60 -4.62
N TRP A 114 -2.87 2.93 -3.51
CA TRP A 114 -2.67 2.05 -2.36
C TRP A 114 -3.65 2.44 -1.27
N VAL A 115 -4.49 1.50 -0.85
CA VAL A 115 -5.40 1.64 0.30
C VAL A 115 -4.87 0.78 1.45
N SER A 116 -4.72 1.40 2.63
CA SER A 116 -4.23 0.77 3.86
C SER A 116 -5.11 1.08 5.09
N LEU A 117 -6.33 1.55 4.86
CA LEU A 117 -7.34 1.77 5.89
C LEU A 117 -8.19 0.51 6.02
N PHE A 118 -7.65 -0.54 6.63
CA PHE A 118 -8.38 -1.79 6.91
C PHE A 118 -7.72 -2.51 8.08
N ASP A 119 -8.48 -3.34 8.78
CA ASP A 119 -7.93 -4.28 9.76
C ASP A 119 -7.29 -5.48 9.03
N PRO A 120 -5.98 -5.75 9.20
CA PRO A 120 -5.32 -6.83 8.48
C PRO A 120 -5.81 -8.24 8.84
N GLU A 121 -6.29 -8.47 10.06
CA GLU A 121 -6.82 -9.76 10.50
C GLU A 121 -8.20 -10.00 9.87
N ALA A 122 -9.08 -8.99 9.92
CA ALA A 122 -10.41 -9.07 9.31
C ALA A 122 -10.34 -9.24 7.79
N LEU A 123 -9.38 -8.60 7.11
CA LEU A 123 -9.16 -8.79 5.68
C LEU A 123 -8.57 -10.18 5.38
N ALA A 124 -7.65 -10.67 6.22
CA ALA A 124 -7.10 -12.01 6.08
C ALA A 124 -8.17 -13.10 6.21
N GLU A 125 -9.06 -12.97 7.21
CA GLU A 125 -10.21 -13.85 7.40
C GLU A 125 -11.16 -13.80 6.20
N LEU A 126 -11.50 -12.58 5.75
CA LEU A 126 -12.37 -12.36 4.59
C LEU A 126 -11.84 -13.04 3.32
N LEU A 127 -10.52 -13.07 3.13
CA LEU A 127 -9.85 -13.66 1.97
C LEU A 127 -9.45 -15.13 2.17
N GLY A 128 -9.74 -15.73 3.33
CA GLY A 128 -9.36 -17.11 3.63
C GLY A 128 -7.85 -17.32 3.63
N MET A 129 -7.08 -16.33 4.08
CA MET A 129 -5.62 -16.41 4.12
C MET A 129 -5.16 -17.38 5.22
N PRO A 130 -4.06 -18.13 5.00
CA PRO A 130 -3.53 -19.04 6.01
C PRO A 130 -2.88 -18.29 7.18
N ASP A 131 -2.79 -18.96 8.32
CA ASP A 131 -2.13 -18.41 9.51
C ASP A 131 -0.70 -17.95 9.21
N GLY A 132 -0.38 -16.73 9.65
CA GLY A 132 0.92 -16.10 9.43
C GLY A 132 1.08 -15.40 8.09
N ALA A 133 0.16 -15.57 7.14
CA ALA A 133 0.06 -14.66 5.99
C ALA A 133 -0.51 -13.30 6.45
N LYS A 134 -0.17 -12.22 5.74
CA LYS A 134 -0.55 -10.86 6.16
C LYS A 134 -0.84 -9.96 4.96
N PRO A 135 -2.08 -9.45 4.78
CA PRO A 135 -2.35 -8.44 3.77
C PRO A 135 -1.72 -7.11 4.19
N LEU A 136 -1.09 -6.41 3.23
CA LEU A 136 -0.43 -5.12 3.47
C LEU A 136 -0.96 -3.99 2.57
N ALA A 137 -1.58 -4.31 1.44
CA ALA A 137 -2.13 -3.30 0.55
C ALA A 137 -3.34 -3.83 -0.21
N ILE A 138 -4.39 -3.00 -0.30
CA ILE A 138 -5.38 -3.11 -1.37
C ILE A 138 -4.94 -2.14 -2.47
N ILE A 139 -4.70 -2.67 -3.66
CA ILE A 139 -4.23 -1.93 -4.83
C ILE A 139 -5.40 -1.76 -5.79
N CYS A 140 -5.77 -0.50 -6.02
CA CYS A 140 -6.78 -0.11 -6.99
C CYS A 140 -6.07 0.31 -8.29
N LEU A 141 -6.38 -0.34 -9.41
CA LEU A 141 -5.71 -0.13 -10.69
C LEU A 141 -6.73 0.11 -11.80
N GLY A 142 -6.50 1.09 -12.66
CA GLY A 142 -7.37 1.28 -13.82
C GLY A 142 -7.05 2.52 -14.66
N PRO A 143 -7.79 2.71 -15.77
CA PRO A 143 -7.69 3.90 -16.58
C PRO A 143 -8.01 5.16 -15.78
N VAL A 144 -7.29 6.24 -16.05
CA VAL A 144 -7.56 7.56 -15.47
C VAL A 144 -7.84 8.56 -16.57
N LYS A 145 -8.69 9.55 -16.28
CA LYS A 145 -8.93 10.67 -17.19
C LYS A 145 -7.70 11.58 -17.28
N GLU A 146 -7.07 11.80 -16.14
CA GLU A 146 -5.88 12.64 -15.99
C GLU A 146 -5.09 12.22 -14.75
N PHE A 147 -3.83 12.64 -14.69
CA PHE A 147 -3.01 12.55 -13.49
C PHE A 147 -2.92 13.93 -12.84
N TYR A 148 -3.03 13.98 -11.53
CA TYR A 148 -2.86 15.24 -10.80
C TYR A 148 -1.47 15.84 -11.03
N PRO A 149 -1.35 17.18 -11.12
CA PRO A 149 -0.07 17.86 -11.29
C PRO A 149 0.80 17.85 -10.01
N ALA A 150 0.21 17.49 -8.86
CA ALA A 150 0.86 17.40 -7.55
C ALA A 150 0.17 16.32 -6.69
N PRO A 151 0.76 15.88 -5.57
CA PRO A 151 0.09 14.97 -4.65
C PRO A 151 -1.23 15.55 -4.13
N MET A 152 -2.30 14.74 -4.11
CA MET A 152 -3.64 15.16 -3.65
C MET A 152 -3.60 15.79 -2.26
N LEU A 153 -2.83 15.22 -1.32
CA LEU A 153 -2.70 15.76 0.03
C LEU A 153 -2.10 17.18 0.08
N VAL A 154 -1.28 17.54 -0.91
CA VAL A 154 -0.75 18.91 -1.05
C VAL A 154 -1.83 19.82 -1.64
N MET A 155 -2.55 19.36 -2.66
CA MET A 155 -3.63 20.12 -3.30
C MET A 155 -4.78 20.44 -2.34
N GLU A 156 -5.13 19.49 -1.47
CA GLU A 156 -6.18 19.63 -0.45
C GLU A 156 -5.67 20.33 0.84
N GLY A 157 -4.42 20.78 0.87
CA GLY A 157 -3.85 21.50 2.02
C GLY A 157 -3.62 20.63 3.26
N TRP A 158 -3.69 19.29 3.14
CA TRP A 158 -3.50 18.36 4.25
C TRP A 158 -2.05 18.38 4.79
N ALA A 159 -1.07 18.48 3.89
CA ALA A 159 0.35 18.57 4.23
C ALA A 159 1.13 19.28 3.12
N GLN A 160 2.31 19.81 3.45
CA GLN A 160 3.25 20.36 2.47
C GLN A 160 4.43 19.41 2.26
N ALA A 161 4.94 19.37 1.03
CA ALA A 161 6.17 18.63 0.73
C ALA A 161 7.35 19.30 1.44
N ARG A 162 8.15 18.50 2.15
CA ARG A 162 9.37 18.98 2.81
C ARG A 162 10.52 19.04 1.81
N PRO A 163 11.40 20.05 1.88
CA PRO A 163 12.56 20.12 1.00
C PRO A 163 13.56 19.00 1.31
N LEU A 164 14.23 18.47 0.29
CA LEU A 164 15.13 17.32 0.41
C LEU A 164 16.25 17.53 1.44
N HIS A 165 16.78 18.75 1.57
CA HIS A 165 17.88 19.04 2.49
C HIS A 165 17.50 18.85 3.97
N GLU A 166 16.22 18.88 4.33
CA GLU A 166 15.77 18.54 5.70
C GLU A 166 15.78 17.04 5.97
N LEU A 167 15.80 16.21 4.92
CA LEU A 167 15.70 14.75 4.98
C LEU A 167 17.04 14.06 4.63
N LEU A 168 18.06 14.85 4.31
CA LEU A 168 19.39 14.38 3.92
C LEU A 168 20.42 14.84 4.94
N TYR A 169 21.12 13.87 5.53
CA TYR A 169 22.24 14.12 6.42
C TYR A 169 23.52 13.50 5.88
N GLU A 170 24.66 14.07 6.24
CA GLU A 170 25.99 13.60 5.90
C GLU A 170 26.62 12.91 7.11
N ASN A 171 26.94 11.61 6.96
CA ASN A 171 27.61 10.75 7.94
C ASN A 171 26.86 10.48 9.26
N GLN A 172 26.19 11.47 9.85
CA GLN A 172 25.53 11.41 11.15
C GLN A 172 24.15 12.06 11.11
N TRP A 173 23.23 11.58 11.94
CA TRP A 173 21.90 12.16 12.05
C TRP A 173 21.96 13.64 12.45
N GLY A 174 21.31 14.51 11.66
CA GLY A 174 21.26 15.94 11.93
C GLY A 174 22.43 16.76 11.39
N VAL A 175 23.44 16.15 10.78
CA VAL A 175 24.55 16.87 10.14
C VAL A 175 24.21 17.07 8.66
N SER A 176 24.09 18.30 8.20
CA SER A 176 23.81 18.62 6.78
C SER A 176 25.09 19.08 6.07
N GLN A 177 25.13 18.88 4.74
CA GLN A 177 26.20 19.39 3.86
C GLN A 177 26.20 20.92 3.77
#